data_AF-U7UIM5-F1
#
_entry.id   AF-U7UIM5-F1
#
_cell.length_a   1.000
_cell.length_b   1.000
_cell.length_c   1.000
_cell.angle_alpha   90.00
_cell.angle_beta   90.00
_cell.angle_gamma   90.00
#
_symmetry.space_group_name_H-M   'P 1'
#
loop_
_entity.id
_entity.type
_entity.pdbx_description
1 polymer ?
#
loop_
_entity_poly.entity_id
_entity_poly.type
_entity_poly.pdbx_seq_one_letter_code
_entity_poly.pdbx_strand_id
1 'polypeptide(L)'
;MMERSERRRRPPADAELKKDLRLQEGIFLVTFALMLLLLISLYTAISPILSAVAAVALLLSTLTAYVKWKDFLRLRDRGQRTWCVIVSLYASLLLTLICAYFYMLREPLTMEYAVAFLFGFLFFTFMAYRSLSPHMVIGNIRRRPGR
;
A
#
# COMPACT_ATOMS: atom_id res chain seq x y z
N MET A 1 19.04 49.75 0.75
CA MET A 1 18.32 49.33 -0.47
C MET A 1 19.02 48.11 -1.06
N MET A 2 18.76 46.91 -0.51
CA MET A 2 19.29 45.65 -1.06
C MET A 2 18.39 44.47 -0.64
N GLU A 3 17.07 44.69 -0.65
CA GLU A 3 16.09 43.63 -0.83
C GLU A 3 15.86 43.48 -2.33
N ARG A 4 16.51 42.50 -2.97
CA ARG A 4 16.13 41.90 -4.27
C ARG A 4 17.35 41.16 -4.81
N SER A 5 17.35 39.84 -4.72
CA SER A 5 17.71 38.96 -5.87
C SER A 5 18.06 37.51 -5.50
N GLU A 6 18.01 37.08 -4.24
CA GLU A 6 18.22 35.66 -3.89
C GLU A 6 16.92 34.86 -3.65
N ARG A 7 15.81 35.25 -4.30
CA ARG A 7 14.72 34.29 -4.62
C ARG A 7 15.13 33.42 -5.81
N ARG A 8 16.31 32.79 -5.72
CA ARG A 8 16.79 31.79 -6.66
C ARG A 8 15.89 30.55 -6.52
N ARG A 9 14.87 30.47 -7.36
CA ARG A 9 14.31 29.23 -7.93
C ARG A 9 14.26 28.02 -6.98
N ARG A 10 13.55 28.12 -5.86
CA ARG A 10 12.95 26.89 -5.31
C ARG A 10 11.86 26.49 -6.32
N PRO A 11 11.86 25.28 -6.91
CA PRO A 11 10.62 24.78 -7.49
C PRO A 11 9.54 24.93 -6.39
N PRO A 12 8.30 25.32 -6.72
CA PRO A 12 7.31 25.60 -5.70
C PRO A 12 7.21 24.34 -4.84
N ALA A 13 7.66 24.42 -3.59
CA ALA A 13 7.69 23.28 -2.67
C ALA A 13 6.30 22.63 -2.63
N ASP A 14 5.26 23.45 -2.81
CA ASP A 14 3.86 23.06 -2.92
C ASP A 14 3.52 22.19 -4.15
N ALA A 15 4.16 22.40 -5.30
CA ALA A 15 3.92 21.59 -6.50
C ALA A 15 4.55 20.20 -6.37
N GLU A 16 5.74 20.13 -5.78
CA GLU A 16 6.39 18.86 -5.47
C GLU A 16 5.63 18.10 -4.38
N LEU A 17 5.13 18.82 -3.37
CA LEU A 17 4.25 18.29 -2.32
C LEU A 17 2.96 17.70 -2.90
N LYS A 18 2.29 18.43 -3.80
CA LYS A 18 1.05 17.98 -4.48
C LYS A 18 1.30 16.78 -5.38
N LYS A 19 2.45 16.72 -6.05
CA LYS A 19 2.85 15.58 -6.89
C LYS A 19 3.05 14.33 -6.03
N ASP A 20 3.76 14.46 -4.92
CA ASP A 20 3.99 13.36 -3.97
C ASP A 20 2.68 12.85 -3.35
N LEU A 21 1.75 13.75 -3.04
CA LEU A 21 0.46 13.39 -2.47
C LEU A 21 -0.39 12.58 -3.46
N ARG A 22 -0.47 13.04 -4.73
CA ARG A 22 -1.18 12.31 -5.79
C ARG A 22 -0.54 10.95 -6.08
N LEU A 23 0.79 10.85 -5.99
CA LEU A 23 1.49 9.59 -6.16
C LEU A 23 1.17 8.61 -5.02
N GLN A 24 1.23 9.07 -3.77
CA GLN A 24 0.87 8.28 -2.60
C GLN A 24 -0.57 7.77 -2.69
N GLU A 25 -1.52 8.66 -2.99
CA GLU A 25 -2.93 8.33 -3.14
C GLU A 25 -3.14 7.32 -4.28
N GLY A 26 -2.52 7.53 -5.44
CA GLY A 26 -2.62 6.63 -6.58
C GLY A 26 -2.09 5.22 -6.28
N ILE A 27 -0.90 5.12 -5.67
CA ILE A 27 -0.33 3.82 -5.29
C ILE A 27 -1.25 3.12 -4.28
N PHE A 28 -1.67 3.83 -3.23
CA PHE A 28 -2.54 3.27 -2.21
C PHE A 28 -3.88 2.78 -2.79
N LEU A 29 -4.56 3.62 -3.58
CA LEU A 29 -5.86 3.28 -4.16
C LEU A 29 -5.77 2.07 -5.11
N VAL A 30 -4.74 2.00 -5.95
CA VAL A 30 -4.56 0.87 -6.86
C VAL A 30 -4.28 -0.41 -6.08
N THR A 31 -3.36 -0.38 -5.12
CA THR A 31 -3.05 -1.57 -4.29
C THR A 31 -4.27 -2.00 -3.48
N PHE A 32 -4.97 -1.07 -2.85
CA PHE A 32 -6.16 -1.35 -2.05
C PHE A 32 -7.30 -1.92 -2.90
N ALA A 33 -7.58 -1.32 -4.06
CA ALA A 33 -8.61 -1.80 -4.98
C ALA A 33 -8.30 -3.22 -5.49
N LEU A 34 -7.06 -3.51 -5.85
CA LEU A 34 -6.64 -4.85 -6.28
C LEU A 34 -6.77 -5.89 -5.14
N MET A 35 -6.48 -5.49 -3.90
CA MET A 35 -6.69 -6.37 -2.73
C MET A 35 -8.16 -6.64 -2.45
N LEU A 36 -9.02 -5.61 -2.55
CA LEU A 36 -10.47 -5.81 -2.42
C LEU A 36 -11.02 -6.69 -3.54
N LEU A 37 -10.56 -6.50 -4.79
CA LEU A 37 -10.94 -7.34 -5.91
C LEU A 37 -10.53 -8.80 -5.68
N LEU A 38 -9.32 -9.04 -5.17
CA LEU A 38 -8.85 -10.38 -4.82
C LEU A 38 -9.67 -11.00 -3.68
N LEU A 39 -10.01 -10.21 -2.65
CA LEU A 39 -10.87 -10.68 -1.55
C LEU A 39 -12.26 -11.06 -2.09
N ILE A 40 -12.89 -10.22 -2.91
CA ILE A 40 -14.21 -10.48 -3.49
C ILE A 40 -14.19 -11.69 -4.43
N SER A 41 -13.11 -11.87 -5.22
CA SER A 41 -13.01 -13.01 -6.14
C SER A 41 -12.95 -14.35 -5.41
N LEU A 42 -12.53 -14.37 -4.13
CA LEU A 42 -12.56 -15.57 -3.29
C LEU A 42 -13.97 -15.96 -2.85
N TYR A 43 -14.82 -15.00 -2.46
CA TYR A 43 -16.19 -15.28 -2.00
C TYR A 43 -17.16 -15.59 -3.12
N THR A 44 -16.96 -14.96 -4.28
CA THR A 44 -17.90 -15.09 -5.40
C THR A 44 -17.76 -16.41 -6.15
N ALA A 45 -16.75 -17.24 -5.81
CA ALA A 45 -16.47 -18.54 -6.43
C ALA A 45 -16.43 -18.52 -7.98
N ILE A 46 -16.27 -17.34 -8.60
CA ILE A 46 -16.46 -17.13 -10.05
C ILE A 46 -15.47 -17.96 -10.86
N SER A 47 -14.20 -18.03 -10.42
CA SER A 47 -13.22 -19.03 -10.86
C SER A 47 -11.92 -18.92 -10.05
N PRO A 48 -11.20 -20.04 -9.81
CA PRO A 48 -9.86 -20.00 -9.23
C PRO A 48 -8.85 -19.23 -10.12
N ILE A 49 -9.12 -19.21 -11.43
CA ILE A 49 -8.31 -18.49 -12.43
C ILE A 49 -8.38 -16.97 -12.18
N LEU A 50 -9.57 -16.42 -11.93
CA LEU A 50 -9.73 -14.98 -11.69
C LEU A 50 -8.97 -14.53 -10.44
N SER A 51 -9.03 -15.31 -9.37
CA SER A 51 -8.27 -15.04 -8.14
C SER A 51 -6.76 -15.11 -8.37
N ALA A 52 -6.29 -16.08 -9.17
CA ALA A 52 -4.88 -16.17 -9.55
C ALA A 52 -4.43 -14.95 -10.39
N VAL A 53 -5.23 -14.54 -11.36
CA VAL A 53 -4.95 -13.35 -12.20
C VAL A 53 -4.92 -12.08 -11.34
N ALA A 54 -5.88 -11.90 -10.44
CA ALA A 54 -5.92 -10.77 -9.52
C ALA A 54 -4.69 -10.73 -8.59
N ALA A 55 -4.27 -11.88 -8.07
CA ALA A 55 -3.07 -11.98 -7.24
C ALA A 55 -1.79 -11.62 -8.01
N VAL A 56 -1.64 -12.13 -9.25
CA VAL A 56 -0.51 -11.79 -10.11
C VAL A 56 -0.51 -10.30 -10.46
N ALA A 57 -1.67 -9.73 -10.80
CA ALA A 57 -1.81 -8.30 -11.09
C ALA A 57 -1.46 -7.43 -9.87
N LEU A 58 -1.87 -7.84 -8.68
CA LEU A 58 -1.52 -7.17 -7.41
C LEU A 58 0.01 -7.18 -7.16
N LEU A 59 0.67 -8.31 -7.39
CA LEU A 59 2.12 -8.42 -7.23
C LEU A 59 2.88 -7.60 -8.29
N LEU A 60 2.47 -7.69 -9.55
CA LEU A 60 3.11 -6.96 -10.65
C LEU A 60 2.93 -5.45 -10.54
N SER A 61 1.75 -4.99 -10.14
CA SER A 61 1.48 -3.56 -9.93
C SER A 61 2.35 -3.01 -8.79
N THR A 62 2.44 -3.73 -7.67
CA THR A 62 3.29 -3.34 -6.54
C THR A 62 4.78 -3.37 -6.88
N LEU A 63 5.24 -4.40 -7.61
CA LEU A 63 6.63 -4.50 -8.05
C LEU A 63 6.99 -3.34 -9.00
N THR A 64 6.12 -3.08 -9.97
CA THR A 64 6.30 -1.97 -10.93
C THR A 64 6.34 -0.64 -10.19
N ALA A 65 5.45 -0.45 -9.21
CA ALA A 65 5.44 0.75 -8.39
C ALA A 65 6.74 0.88 -7.56
N TYR A 66 7.20 -0.22 -6.98
CA TYR A 66 8.43 -0.25 -6.19
C TYR A 66 9.66 0.08 -7.04
N VAL A 67 9.79 -0.48 -8.24
CA VAL A 67 10.92 -0.23 -9.14
C VAL A 67 10.87 1.21 -9.67
N LYS A 68 9.70 1.67 -10.13
CA LYS A 68 9.53 2.99 -10.75
C LYS A 68 9.70 4.14 -9.77
N TRP A 69 9.27 3.96 -8.51
CA TRP A 69 9.26 5.00 -7.49
C TRP A 69 10.12 4.64 -6.27
N LYS A 70 11.16 3.83 -6.45
CA LYS A 70 12.09 3.38 -5.39
C LYS A 70 12.62 4.52 -4.53
N ASP A 71 13.04 5.61 -5.16
CA ASP A 71 13.61 6.76 -4.46
C ASP A 71 12.57 7.50 -3.63
N PHE A 72 11.35 7.64 -4.14
CA PHE A 72 10.24 8.19 -3.37
C PHE A 72 9.94 7.31 -2.16
N LEU A 73 9.75 6.00 -2.37
CA LEU A 73 9.37 5.04 -1.32
C LEU A 73 10.43 4.88 -0.22
N ARG A 74 11.72 4.94 -0.57
CA ARG A 74 12.81 4.71 0.38
C ARG A 74 13.28 5.98 1.09
N LEU A 75 13.32 7.11 0.37
CA LEU A 75 14.01 8.31 0.86
C LEU A 75 13.05 9.35 1.46
N ARG A 76 11.80 9.41 0.99
CA ARG A 76 10.83 10.39 1.48
C ARG A 76 9.99 9.83 2.61
N ASP A 77 9.74 10.65 3.63
CA ASP A 77 8.85 10.32 4.76
C ASP A 77 7.47 9.82 4.28
N ARG A 78 6.88 10.52 3.30
CA ARG A 78 5.60 10.12 2.70
C ARG A 78 5.67 8.78 1.95
N GLY A 79 6.78 8.54 1.25
CA GLY A 79 7.01 7.27 0.57
C GLY A 79 7.21 6.12 1.55
N GLN A 80 7.92 6.36 2.66
CA GLN A 80 8.09 5.38 3.74
C GLN A 80 6.75 5.05 4.41
N ARG A 81 5.90 6.05 4.67
CA ARG A 81 4.52 5.82 5.16
C ARG A 81 3.70 5.01 4.16
N THR A 82 3.80 5.34 2.86
CA THR A 82 3.12 4.60 1.80
C THR A 82 3.58 3.14 1.78
N TRP A 83 4.89 2.90 1.86
CA TRP A 83 5.46 1.56 1.90
C TRP A 83 5.06 0.79 3.16
N CYS A 84 5.04 1.45 4.32
CA CYS A 84 4.54 0.88 5.56
C CYS A 84 3.09 0.42 5.41
N VAL A 85 2.21 1.26 4.86
CA VAL A 85 0.80 0.90 4.60
C VAL A 85 0.70 -0.29 3.64
N ILE A 86 1.48 -0.32 2.56
CA ILE A 86 1.50 -1.45 1.62
C ILE A 86 1.91 -2.76 2.34
N VAL A 87 2.98 -2.73 3.14
CA VAL A 87 3.42 -3.91 3.91
C VAL A 87 2.33 -4.35 4.89
N SER A 88 1.68 -3.42 5.58
CA SER A 88 0.57 -3.72 6.49
C SER A 88 -0.63 -4.34 5.77
N LEU A 89 -0.97 -3.83 4.60
CA LEU A 89 -2.00 -4.37 3.73
C LEU A 89 -1.69 -5.81 3.31
N TYR A 90 -0.45 -6.09 2.86
CA TYR A 90 -0.04 -7.45 2.48
C TYR A 90 -0.02 -8.42 3.65
N ALA A 91 0.51 -8.01 4.81
CA ALA A 91 0.52 -8.84 6.02
C ALA A 91 -0.91 -9.21 6.44
N SER A 92 -1.83 -8.24 6.36
CA SER A 92 -3.23 -8.43 6.72
C SER A 92 -3.98 -9.27 5.70
N LEU A 93 -3.67 -9.12 4.41
CA LEU A 93 -4.19 -9.97 3.36
C LEU A 93 -3.79 -11.42 3.60
N LEU A 94 -2.50 -11.70 3.84
CA LEU A 94 -2.02 -13.06 4.13
C LEU A 94 -2.71 -13.66 5.35
N LEU A 95 -2.83 -12.90 6.44
CA LEU A 95 -3.52 -13.35 7.64
C LEU A 95 -5.00 -13.66 7.36
N THR A 96 -5.67 -12.78 6.60
CA THR A 96 -7.08 -12.97 6.21
C THR A 96 -7.26 -14.22 5.34
N LEU A 97 -6.35 -14.45 4.39
CA LEU A 97 -6.36 -15.64 3.53
C LEU A 97 -6.13 -16.92 4.34
N ILE A 98 -5.20 -16.91 5.30
CA ILE A 98 -4.96 -18.04 6.21
C ILE A 98 -6.21 -18.32 7.05
N CYS A 99 -6.83 -17.28 7.63
CA CYS A 99 -8.06 -17.44 8.39
C CYS A 99 -9.20 -17.99 7.52
N ALA A 100 -9.37 -17.47 6.30
CA ALA A 100 -10.38 -17.94 5.36
C ALA A 100 -10.14 -19.41 4.98
N TYR A 101 -8.88 -19.81 4.73
CA TYR A 101 -8.52 -21.20 4.46
C TYR A 101 -8.88 -22.13 5.61
N PHE A 102 -8.53 -21.77 6.86
CA PHE A 102 -8.90 -22.59 8.03
C PHE A 102 -10.40 -22.64 8.27
N TYR A 103 -11.13 -21.58 7.95
CA TYR A 103 -12.58 -21.55 8.04
C TYR A 103 -13.23 -22.48 7.00
N MET A 104 -12.74 -22.46 5.75
CA MET A 104 -13.22 -23.32 4.66
C MET A 104 -13.06 -24.83 4.94
N LEU A 105 -12.15 -25.22 5.84
CA LEU A 105 -12.02 -26.61 6.28
C LEU A 105 -13.21 -27.08 7.14
N ARG A 106 -13.99 -26.15 7.71
CA ARG A 106 -15.13 -26.44 8.58
C ARG A 106 -16.46 -26.11 7.93
N GLU A 107 -16.56 -24.95 7.29
CA GLU A 107 -17.80 -24.42 6.72
C GLU A 107 -17.55 -23.73 5.38
N PRO A 108 -18.50 -23.76 4.43
CA PRO A 108 -18.35 -23.07 3.15
C PRO A 108 -18.31 -21.55 3.33
N LEU A 109 -17.49 -20.88 2.53
CA LEU A 109 -17.32 -19.44 2.59
C LEU A 109 -18.54 -18.73 1.94
N THR A 110 -19.46 -18.23 2.75
CA THR A 110 -20.66 -17.52 2.25
C THR A 110 -20.44 -16.00 2.18
N MET A 111 -21.31 -15.31 1.43
CA MET A 111 -21.29 -13.84 1.33
C MET A 111 -21.55 -13.14 2.67
N GLU A 112 -22.23 -13.80 3.61
CA GLU A 112 -22.50 -13.25 4.95
C GLU A 112 -21.20 -13.09 5.76
N TYR A 113 -20.27 -14.03 5.61
CA TYR A 113 -18.96 -13.97 6.25
C TYR A 113 -17.97 -13.04 5.53
N ALA A 114 -18.22 -12.68 4.26
CA ALA A 114 -17.36 -11.79 3.49
C ALA A 114 -17.13 -10.44 4.19
N VAL A 115 -18.19 -9.89 4.80
CA VAL A 115 -18.10 -8.63 5.56
C VAL A 115 -17.27 -8.81 6.82
N ALA A 116 -17.38 -9.95 7.51
CA ALA A 116 -16.60 -10.24 8.72
C ALA A 116 -15.09 -10.35 8.40
N PHE A 117 -14.73 -11.03 7.32
CA PHE A 117 -13.35 -11.10 6.87
C PHE A 117 -12.82 -9.78 6.30
N LEU A 118 -13.66 -8.98 5.63
CA LEU A 118 -13.29 -7.63 5.21
C LEU A 118 -13.02 -6.72 6.42
N PHE A 119 -13.86 -6.80 7.44
CA PHE A 119 -13.65 -6.10 8.70
C PHE A 119 -12.35 -6.56 9.37
N GLY A 120 -12.12 -7.88 9.45
CA GLY A 120 -10.88 -8.45 9.96
C GLY A 120 -9.66 -7.95 9.20
N PHE A 121 -9.71 -7.94 7.87
CA PHE A 121 -8.65 -7.42 7.01
C PHE A 121 -8.32 -5.95 7.31
N LEU A 122 -9.34 -5.08 7.40
CA LEU A 122 -9.15 -3.67 7.71
C LEU A 122 -8.60 -3.46 9.13
N PHE A 123 -9.13 -4.20 10.11
CA PHE A 123 -8.67 -4.17 11.49
C PHE A 123 -7.21 -4.60 11.60
N PHE A 124 -6.84 -5.73 10.99
CA PHE A 124 -5.46 -6.20 10.95
C PHE A 124 -4.55 -5.21 10.23
N THR A 125 -5.03 -4.56 9.16
CA THR A 125 -4.26 -3.55 8.43
C THR A 125 -3.93 -2.37 9.34
N PHE A 126 -4.93 -1.88 10.09
CA PHE A 126 -4.73 -0.81 11.05
C PHE A 126 -3.76 -1.20 12.18
N MET A 127 -3.91 -2.41 12.73
CA MET A 127 -3.04 -2.91 13.80
C MET A 127 -1.60 -3.11 13.32
N ALA A 128 -1.41 -3.74 12.15
CA ALA A 128 -0.11 -3.94 11.53
C ALA A 128 0.55 -2.59 11.21
N TYR A 129 -0.20 -1.64 10.68
CA TYR A 129 0.31 -0.29 10.42
C TYR A 129 0.77 0.40 11.69
N ARG A 130 -0.05 0.38 12.74
CA ARG A 130 0.28 0.98 14.04
C ARG A 130 1.54 0.35 14.65
N SER A 131 1.71 -0.96 14.47
CA SER A 131 2.90 -1.68 14.96
C SER A 131 4.15 -1.40 14.13
N LEU A 132 4.03 -1.27 12.81
CA LEU A 132 5.18 -1.13 11.89
C LEU A 132 5.63 0.32 11.71
N SER A 133 4.71 1.28 11.82
CA SER A 133 4.97 2.69 11.57
C SER A 133 6.15 3.26 12.38
N PRO A 134 6.32 2.95 13.68
CA PRO A 134 7.45 3.46 14.45
C PRO A 134 8.83 2.98 13.96
N HIS A 135 8.87 1.84 13.26
CA HIS A 135 10.12 1.21 12.82
C HIS A 135 10.44 1.49 11.35
N MET A 136 9.42 1.64 10.51
CA MET A 136 9.58 1.83 9.07
C MET A 136 9.64 3.30 8.65
N VAL A 137 9.05 4.20 9.44
CA VAL A 137 8.99 5.64 9.13
C VAL A 137 10.10 6.35 9.89
N ILE A 138 11.23 6.55 9.20
CA ILE A 138 12.44 7.17 9.76
C ILE A 138 12.46 8.68 9.47
N GLY A 139 11.72 9.12 8.47
CA GLY A 139 11.70 10.49 7.98
C GLY A 139 12.55 10.65 6.71
N ASN A 140 12.76 11.92 6.31
CA ASN A 140 13.39 12.22 5.03
C ASN A 140 14.90 11.89 5.06
N ILE A 141 15.31 10.84 4.35
CA ILE A 141 16.71 10.41 4.27
C ILE A 141 17.41 11.26 3.20
N ARG A 142 18.39 12.06 3.61
CA ARG A 142 19.24 12.80 2.68
C ARG A 142 20.22 11.83 2.01
N ARG A 143 20.21 11.74 0.69
CA ARG A 143 21.36 11.13 -0.03
C ARG A 143 22.58 12.00 0.25
N ARG A 144 23.65 11.42 0.81
CA ARG A 144 24.97 12.05 0.71
C ARG A 144 25.33 12.05 -0.78
N PRO A 145 25.70 13.19 -1.40
CA PRO A 145 26.23 13.18 -2.74
C PRO A 145 27.59 12.47 -2.68
N GLY A 146 27.74 11.35 -3.40
CA GLY A 146 29.02 10.68 -3.60
C GLY A 146 29.26 9.41 -2.77
N ARG A 147 28.93 8.27 -3.37
CA ARG A 147 29.91 7.24 -3.77
C ARG A 147 29.38 6.51 -4.98
#